data_AF-A0A9D1E7E0-F1
#
_entry.id   AF-A0A9D1E7E0-F1
#
_cell.length_a   1.000
_cell.length_b   1.000
_cell.length_c   1.000
_cell.angle_alpha   90.00
_cell.angle_beta   90.00
_cell.angle_gamma   90.00
#
_symmetry.space_group_name_H-M   'P 1'
#
loop_
_entity.id
_entity.type
_entity.pdbx_description
1 polymer ?
#
loop_
_entity_poly.entity_id
_entity_poly.type
_entity_poly.pdbx_seq_one_letter_code
_entity_poly.pdbx_strand_id
1 'polypeptide(L)'
;MKFKHSFNVFVDNFGTIYKVLLYRVIVLLFSLCLYAAVIFPFLTNISGTTEFTELSSLLGSFGTAFVNLDFAAMQTYWLEIREAFVRLMEMLGSMTGSIVLTVAIVILVYLVQKFLLGLSNYTAAAMVNDKMAMHAASPFIGTLIKNLGKACLYNAIYVPLSTLYNIIAIAIIFGISAGLMAMGTPILLLIFLASTAMVFLIAIQMTFTSDWLPSLIYAKTTNRGAMVYSFNYISAGNKKFSETLSHYVVFVLIVFAMNVVAVFFTLGAGLFITLPASYVLFICFQFVNYCDNNEIKYFVDKNTIIKPDRETIMTREQFFKGDNQR
;
A
#
# COMPACT_ATOMS: atom_id res chain seq x y z
N MET A 1 3.00 -17.36 -18.57
CA MET A 1 4.45 -17.04 -18.64
C MET A 1 4.81 -15.85 -17.76
N LYS A 2 4.13 -14.69 -17.91
CA LYS A 2 4.33 -13.48 -17.08
C LYS A 2 4.57 -13.75 -15.60
N PHE A 3 3.67 -14.48 -14.93
CA PHE A 3 3.81 -14.84 -13.51
C PHE A 3 5.15 -15.51 -13.17
N LYS A 4 5.54 -16.54 -13.95
CA LYS A 4 6.80 -17.28 -13.76
C LYS A 4 8.02 -16.37 -13.96
N HIS A 5 8.00 -15.54 -15.01
CA HIS A 5 9.10 -14.61 -15.28
C HIS A 5 9.22 -13.57 -14.16
N SER A 6 8.12 -13.00 -13.69
CA SER A 6 8.11 -12.06 -12.56
C SER A 6 8.64 -12.67 -11.28
N PHE A 7 8.29 -13.93 -11.00
CA PHE A 7 8.81 -14.64 -9.83
C PHE A 7 10.31 -14.89 -9.93
N ASN A 8 10.81 -15.31 -11.09
CA ASN A 8 12.25 -15.50 -11.29
C ASN A 8 13.04 -14.19 -11.15
N VAL A 9 12.54 -13.09 -11.75
CA VAL A 9 13.14 -11.75 -11.57
C VAL A 9 13.12 -11.34 -10.10
N PHE A 10 12.03 -11.63 -9.39
CA PHE A 10 11.91 -11.36 -7.96
C PHE A 10 12.96 -12.13 -7.14
N VAL A 11 13.18 -13.41 -7.44
CA VAL A 11 14.19 -14.25 -6.78
C VAL A 11 15.61 -13.72 -7.06
N ASP A 12 15.92 -13.33 -8.31
CA ASP A 12 17.22 -12.71 -8.62
C ASP A 12 17.41 -11.37 -7.85
N ASN A 13 16.32 -10.66 -7.57
CA ASN A 13 16.32 -9.39 -6.83
C ASN A 13 16.11 -9.53 -5.32
N PHE A 14 16.22 -10.73 -4.74
CA PHE A 14 15.93 -10.95 -3.33
C PHE A 14 16.79 -10.07 -2.38
N GLY A 15 18.06 -9.81 -2.75
CA GLY A 15 18.93 -8.89 -2.01
C GLY A 15 18.41 -7.43 -1.93
N THR A 16 17.57 -7.01 -2.88
CA THR A 16 16.93 -5.69 -2.87
C THR A 16 15.87 -5.59 -1.76
N ILE A 17 15.25 -6.70 -1.37
CA ILE A 17 14.21 -6.74 -0.32
C ILE A 17 14.77 -6.26 1.01
N TYR A 18 15.98 -6.70 1.39
CA TYR A 18 16.62 -6.28 2.64
C TYR A 18 16.97 -4.79 2.66
N LYS A 19 17.38 -4.24 1.51
CA LYS A 19 17.69 -2.80 1.38
C LYS A 19 16.42 -1.95 1.51
N VAL A 20 15.33 -2.39 0.87
CA VAL A 20 14.00 -1.79 0.99
C VAL A 20 13.48 -1.90 2.43
N LEU A 21 13.64 -3.07 3.08
CA LEU A 21 13.26 -3.27 4.48
C LEU A 21 13.95 -2.27 5.40
N LEU A 22 15.28 -2.15 5.33
CA LEU A 22 16.05 -1.25 6.18
C LEU A 22 15.57 0.20 6.01
N TYR A 23 15.38 0.65 4.77
CA TYR A 23 14.85 1.99 4.50
C TYR A 23 13.44 2.18 5.10
N ARG A 24 12.56 1.19 4.93
CA ARG A 24 11.19 1.25 5.44
C ARG A 24 11.13 1.28 6.96
N VAL A 25 12.00 0.55 7.66
CA VAL A 25 12.09 0.60 9.13
C VAL A 25 12.48 2.00 9.60
N ILE A 26 13.47 2.62 8.96
CA ILE A 26 13.87 4.01 9.28
C ILE A 26 12.70 4.97 9.09
N VAL A 27 11.98 4.88 7.96
CA VAL A 27 10.81 5.73 7.70
C VAL A 27 9.69 5.45 8.71
N LEU A 28 9.44 4.20 9.06
CA LEU A 28 8.41 3.83 10.04
C LEU A 28 8.73 4.39 11.43
N LEU A 29 9.97 4.30 11.89
CA LEU A 29 10.40 4.88 13.17
C LEU A 29 10.25 6.40 13.16
N PHE A 30 10.68 7.05 12.08
CA PHE A 30 10.51 8.50 11.91
C PHE A 30 9.02 8.90 11.94
N SER A 31 8.17 8.21 11.19
CA SER A 31 6.73 8.47 11.17
C SER A 31 6.06 8.18 12.52
N LEU A 32 6.49 7.13 13.24
CA LEU A 32 5.99 6.82 14.58
C LEU A 32 6.26 7.99 15.55
N CYS A 33 7.47 8.58 15.51
CA CYS A 33 7.78 9.76 16.30
C CYS A 33 6.88 10.95 15.96
N LEU A 34 6.60 11.19 14.67
CA LEU A 34 5.69 12.25 14.25
C LEU A 34 4.24 11.99 14.70
N TYR A 35 3.75 10.75 14.56
CA TYR A 35 2.43 10.39 15.05
C TYR A 35 2.33 10.56 16.57
N ALA A 36 3.34 10.10 17.33
CA ALA A 36 3.38 10.28 18.77
C ALA A 36 3.36 11.76 19.15
N ALA A 37 4.13 12.61 18.47
CA ALA A 37 4.16 14.05 18.74
C ALA A 37 2.81 14.75 18.53
N VAL A 38 1.95 14.22 17.66
CA VAL A 38 0.64 14.81 17.34
C VAL A 38 -0.48 14.19 18.18
N ILE A 39 -0.49 12.86 18.28
CA ILE A 39 -1.54 12.09 18.94
C ILE A 39 -1.39 12.18 20.46
N PHE A 40 -0.17 12.15 21.00
CA PHE A 40 0.05 12.16 22.44
C PHE A 40 -0.53 13.39 23.14
N PRO A 41 -0.27 14.65 22.69
CA PRO A 41 -0.88 15.83 23.30
C PRO A 41 -2.41 15.80 23.25
N PHE A 42 -2.98 15.35 22.12
CA PHE A 42 -4.42 15.22 21.96
C PHE A 42 -5.02 14.20 22.94
N LEU A 43 -4.38 13.03 23.08
CA LEU A 43 -4.78 12.02 24.06
C LEU A 43 -4.65 12.53 25.50
N THR A 44 -3.59 13.26 25.83
CA THR A 44 -3.43 13.83 27.18
C THR A 44 -4.51 14.84 27.52
N ASN A 45 -4.95 15.63 26.53
CA ASN A 45 -6.04 16.59 26.68
C ASN A 45 -7.36 15.87 26.99
N ILE A 46 -7.68 14.81 26.23
CA ILE A 46 -8.88 13.99 26.49
C ILE A 46 -8.77 13.26 27.83
N SER A 47 -7.61 12.68 28.15
CA SER A 47 -7.44 11.89 29.37
C SER A 47 -7.58 12.70 30.66
N GLY A 48 -7.41 14.02 30.57
CA GLY A 48 -7.56 14.93 31.70
C GLY A 48 -9.01 15.36 31.96
N THR A 49 -9.97 14.98 31.12
CA THR A 49 -11.36 15.40 31.32
C THR A 49 -12.09 14.54 32.35
N THR A 50 -13.11 15.13 32.97
CA THR A 50 -13.98 14.48 33.94
C THR A 50 -14.71 13.27 33.35
N GLU A 51 -15.12 13.36 32.09
CA GLU A 51 -15.86 12.31 31.39
C GLU A 51 -14.97 11.09 31.09
N PHE A 52 -13.70 11.33 30.70
CA PHE A 52 -12.77 10.24 30.43
C PHE A 52 -12.35 9.53 31.72
N THR A 53 -12.08 10.28 32.79
CA THR A 53 -11.70 9.73 34.09
C THR A 53 -12.85 8.94 34.72
N GLU A 54 -14.09 9.42 34.61
CA GLU A 54 -15.30 8.69 35.01
C GLU A 54 -15.42 7.36 34.25
N LEU A 55 -15.33 7.39 32.91
CA LEU A 55 -15.40 6.18 32.10
C LEU A 55 -14.28 5.18 32.43
N SER A 56 -13.06 5.66 32.63
CA SER A 56 -11.90 4.83 33.00
C SER A 56 -12.11 4.16 34.36
N SER A 57 -12.64 4.91 35.34
CA SER A 57 -12.98 4.38 36.67
C SER A 57 -14.07 3.30 36.60
N LEU A 58 -15.12 3.54 35.82
CA LEU A 58 -16.21 2.57 35.62
C LEU A 58 -15.72 1.31 34.90
N LEU A 59 -14.85 1.44 33.90
CA LEU A 59 -14.21 0.29 33.25
C LEU A 59 -13.32 -0.51 34.20
N GLY A 60 -12.57 0.19 35.07
CA GLY A 60 -11.80 -0.46 36.14
C GLY A 60 -12.68 -1.22 37.11
N SER A 61 -13.80 -0.63 37.54
CA SER A 61 -14.78 -1.23 38.46
C SER A 61 -15.52 -2.41 37.83
N PHE A 62 -15.83 -2.34 36.53
CA PHE A 62 -16.35 -3.47 35.77
C PHE A 62 -15.33 -4.60 35.69
N GLY A 63 -14.05 -4.29 35.44
CA GLY A 63 -12.97 -5.26 35.41
C GLY A 63 -12.79 -5.99 36.74
N THR A 64 -12.87 -5.28 37.87
CA THR A 64 -12.82 -5.92 39.21
C THR A 64 -14.05 -6.78 39.46
N ALA A 65 -15.25 -6.32 39.11
CA ALA A 65 -16.48 -7.12 39.20
C ALA A 65 -16.42 -8.39 38.33
N PHE A 66 -15.85 -8.30 37.13
CA PHE A 66 -15.62 -9.45 36.24
C PHE A 66 -14.68 -10.48 36.86
N VAL A 67 -13.55 -10.03 37.43
CA VAL A 67 -12.60 -10.92 38.12
C VAL A 67 -13.25 -11.59 39.34
N ASN A 68 -14.13 -10.88 40.03
CA ASN A 68 -14.86 -11.39 41.19
C ASN A 68 -16.14 -12.18 40.85
N LEU A 69 -16.48 -12.31 39.56
CA LEU A 69 -17.69 -12.98 39.07
C LEU A 69 -19.00 -12.40 39.66
N ASP A 70 -19.02 -11.11 39.97
CA ASP A 70 -20.23 -10.42 40.46
C ASP A 70 -21.09 -9.94 39.30
N PHE A 71 -21.96 -10.82 38.81
CA PHE A 71 -22.83 -10.56 37.67
C PHE A 71 -23.84 -9.43 37.90
N ALA A 72 -24.24 -9.18 39.16
CA ALA A 72 -25.18 -8.09 39.48
C ALA A 72 -24.49 -6.72 39.37
N ALA A 73 -23.27 -6.60 39.93
CA ALA A 73 -22.46 -5.40 39.79
C ALA A 73 -22.07 -5.14 38.32
N MET A 74 -21.73 -6.19 37.57
CA MET A 74 -21.42 -6.07 36.13
C MET A 74 -22.57 -5.47 35.32
N GLN A 75 -23.82 -5.88 35.58
CA GLN A 75 -24.98 -5.35 34.85
C GLN A 75 -25.18 -3.85 35.14
N THR A 76 -24.99 -3.42 36.38
CA THR A 76 -25.09 -2.01 36.79
C THR A 76 -23.98 -1.18 36.13
N TYR A 77 -22.72 -1.61 36.26
CA TYR A 77 -21.59 -0.91 35.64
C TYR A 77 -21.71 -0.87 34.12
N TRP A 78 -22.29 -1.88 33.47
CA TRP A 78 -22.52 -1.87 32.02
C TRP A 78 -23.45 -0.73 31.58
N LEU A 79 -24.52 -0.46 32.34
CA LEU A 79 -25.43 0.65 32.06
C LEU A 79 -24.73 2.00 32.28
N GLU A 80 -24.00 2.14 33.38
CA GLU A 80 -23.25 3.36 33.71
C GLU A 80 -22.13 3.64 32.69
N ILE A 81 -21.42 2.61 32.23
CA ILE A 81 -20.43 2.70 31.15
C ILE A 81 -21.07 3.22 29.86
N ARG A 82 -22.25 2.72 29.50
CA ARG A 82 -22.95 3.16 28.29
C ARG A 82 -23.29 4.65 28.38
N GLU A 83 -23.78 5.11 29.53
CA GLU A 83 -24.10 6.52 29.73
C GLU A 83 -22.84 7.40 29.76
N ALA A 84 -21.80 6.99 30.47
CA ALA A 84 -20.51 7.70 30.50
C ALA A 84 -19.87 7.76 29.10
N PHE A 85 -20.03 6.71 28.29
CA PHE A 85 -19.59 6.70 26.90
C PHE A 85 -20.36 7.70 26.03
N VAL A 86 -21.67 7.82 26.22
CA VAL A 86 -22.47 8.85 25.51
C VAL A 86 -22.01 10.25 25.91
N ARG A 87 -21.80 10.52 27.21
CA ARG A 87 -21.25 11.80 27.70
C ARG A 87 -19.87 12.11 27.09
N LEU A 88 -18.99 11.11 27.00
CA LEU A 88 -17.69 11.26 26.36
C LEU A 88 -17.83 11.62 24.87
N MET A 89 -18.76 10.98 24.16
CA MET A 89 -19.02 11.28 22.74
C MET A 89 -19.59 12.69 22.53
N GLU A 90 -20.46 13.17 23.42
CA GLU A 90 -20.97 14.54 23.40
C GLU A 90 -19.86 15.56 23.65
N MET A 91 -18.97 15.29 24.62
CA MET A 91 -17.79 16.11 24.89
C MET A 91 -16.86 16.17 23.68
N LEU A 92 -16.58 15.02 23.05
CA LEU A 92 -15.81 14.98 21.79
C LEU A 92 -16.52 15.77 20.68
N GLY A 93 -17.85 15.72 20.61
CA GLY A 93 -18.65 16.56 19.72
C GLY A 93 -18.47 18.06 19.96
N SER A 94 -18.23 18.48 21.21
CA SER A 94 -17.91 19.88 21.53
C SER A 94 -16.48 20.27 21.13
N MET A 95 -15.56 19.30 21.03
CA MET A 95 -14.15 19.48 20.64
C MET A 95 -13.89 19.30 19.13
N THR A 96 -14.92 19.47 18.29
CA THR A 96 -14.83 19.25 16.84
C THR A 96 -13.64 19.95 16.18
N GLY A 97 -13.33 21.20 16.56
CA GLY A 97 -12.18 21.93 16.02
C GLY A 97 -10.83 21.22 16.28
N SER A 98 -10.59 20.78 17.51
CA SER A 98 -9.36 20.07 17.89
C SER A 98 -9.28 18.68 17.24
N ILE A 99 -10.41 17.99 17.12
CA ILE A 99 -10.49 16.68 16.44
C ILE A 99 -10.16 16.85 14.96
N VAL A 100 -10.81 17.77 14.27
CA VAL A 100 -10.60 18.03 12.83
C VAL A 100 -9.14 18.40 12.57
N LEU A 101 -8.55 19.26 13.41
CA LEU A 101 -7.14 19.64 13.28
C LEU A 101 -6.22 18.43 13.48
N THR A 102 -6.45 17.63 14.52
CA THR A 102 -5.64 16.44 14.81
C THR A 102 -5.71 15.43 13.66
N VAL A 103 -6.93 15.16 13.15
CA VAL A 103 -7.15 14.28 12.00
C VAL A 103 -6.45 14.82 10.75
N ALA A 104 -6.54 16.13 10.48
CA ALA A 104 -5.87 16.74 9.33
C ALA A 104 -4.34 16.57 9.41
N ILE A 105 -3.74 16.78 10.59
CA ILE A 105 -2.30 16.59 10.79
C ILE A 105 -1.92 15.11 10.67
N VAL A 106 -2.71 14.18 11.22
CA VAL A 106 -2.49 12.73 11.07
C VAL A 106 -2.51 12.30 9.59
N ILE A 107 -3.43 12.84 8.79
CA ILE A 107 -3.47 12.63 7.34
C ILE A 107 -2.22 13.19 6.68
N LEU A 108 -1.76 14.39 7.08
CA LEU A 108 -0.52 14.97 6.56
C LEU A 108 0.70 14.08 6.86
N VAL A 109 0.84 13.61 8.10
CA VAL A 109 1.93 12.70 8.51
C VAL A 109 1.86 11.39 7.71
N TYR A 110 0.65 10.86 7.48
CA TYR A 110 0.44 9.68 6.64
C TYR A 110 0.89 9.91 5.19
N LEU A 111 0.55 11.06 4.60
CA LEU A 111 0.97 11.41 3.24
C LEU A 111 2.49 11.54 3.15
N VAL A 112 3.14 12.16 4.13
CA VAL A 112 4.61 12.25 4.22
C VAL A 112 5.24 10.86 4.34
N GLN A 113 4.70 10.00 5.20
CA GLN A 113 5.16 8.61 5.33
C GLN A 113 5.06 7.87 3.99
N LYS A 114 3.90 7.93 3.32
CA LYS A 114 3.69 7.28 2.02
C LYS A 114 4.61 7.84 0.94
N PHE A 115 4.86 9.14 0.93
CA PHE A 115 5.81 9.80 0.04
C PHE A 115 7.23 9.25 0.23
N LEU A 116 7.72 9.18 1.47
CA LEU A 116 9.04 8.64 1.78
C LEU A 116 9.14 7.16 1.38
N LEU A 117 8.15 6.33 1.73
CA LEU A 117 8.10 4.93 1.31
C LEU A 117 8.11 4.77 -0.22
N GLY A 118 7.45 5.70 -0.93
CA GLY A 118 7.44 5.76 -2.39
C GLY A 118 8.81 6.00 -3.02
N LEU A 119 9.71 6.73 -2.36
CA LEU A 119 11.09 6.93 -2.84
C LEU A 119 11.87 5.61 -2.89
N SER A 120 11.67 4.75 -1.89
CA SER A 120 12.24 3.40 -1.88
C SER A 120 11.64 2.51 -2.96
N ASN A 121 10.34 2.63 -3.25
CA ASN A 121 9.70 1.85 -4.31
C ASN A 121 10.26 2.24 -5.69
N TYR A 122 10.41 3.54 -5.95
CA TYR A 122 11.01 4.02 -7.19
C TYR A 122 12.47 3.54 -7.32
N THR A 123 13.22 3.58 -6.23
CA THR A 123 14.61 3.11 -6.21
C THR A 123 14.71 1.61 -6.47
N ALA A 124 13.85 0.80 -5.84
CA ALA A 124 13.77 -0.64 -6.08
C ALA A 124 13.41 -0.94 -7.54
N ALA A 125 12.46 -0.19 -8.11
CA ALA A 125 12.10 -0.27 -9.52
C ALA A 125 13.28 0.04 -10.45
N ALA A 126 14.05 1.09 -10.17
CA ALA A 126 15.24 1.41 -10.96
C ALA A 126 16.30 0.30 -10.86
N MET A 127 16.50 -0.30 -9.68
CA MET A 127 17.42 -1.43 -9.52
C MET A 127 16.96 -2.69 -10.27
N VAL A 128 15.67 -3.01 -10.20
CA VAL A 128 15.07 -4.13 -10.95
C VAL A 128 15.24 -3.91 -12.45
N ASN A 129 14.99 -2.69 -12.93
CA ASN A 129 15.21 -2.31 -14.32
C ASN A 129 16.66 -2.47 -14.75
N ASP A 130 17.62 -1.97 -13.96
CA ASP A 130 19.05 -2.06 -14.26
C ASP A 130 19.51 -3.51 -14.41
N LYS A 131 18.96 -4.41 -13.57
CA LYS A 131 19.18 -5.86 -13.71
C LYS A 131 18.50 -6.46 -14.94
N MET A 132 17.23 -6.14 -15.17
CA MET A 132 16.47 -6.69 -16.30
C MET A 132 16.97 -6.21 -17.66
N ALA A 133 17.51 -4.99 -17.74
CA ALA A 133 17.99 -4.43 -19.00
C ALA A 133 19.45 -4.79 -19.29
N MET A 134 20.32 -4.83 -18.27
CA MET A 134 21.78 -4.93 -18.47
C MET A 134 22.48 -5.85 -17.47
N HIS A 135 21.77 -6.56 -16.60
CA HIS A 135 22.34 -7.31 -15.47
C HIS A 135 23.25 -6.47 -14.55
N ALA A 136 22.99 -5.16 -14.46
CA ALA A 136 23.78 -4.27 -13.64
C ALA A 136 23.38 -4.36 -12.16
N ALA A 137 24.35 -4.52 -11.27
CA ALA A 137 24.14 -4.52 -9.82
C ALA A 137 24.25 -3.09 -9.26
N SER A 138 23.16 -2.33 -9.32
CA SER A 138 23.16 -0.94 -8.86
C SER A 138 23.09 -0.81 -7.32
N PRO A 139 23.91 0.05 -6.69
CA PRO A 139 23.86 0.28 -5.24
C PRO A 139 22.64 1.12 -4.86
N PHE A 140 21.90 0.72 -3.81
CA PHE A 140 20.60 1.33 -3.46
C PHE A 140 20.69 2.83 -3.17
N ILE A 141 21.61 3.27 -2.32
CA ILE A 141 21.75 4.71 -1.99
C ILE A 141 22.19 5.52 -3.20
N GLY A 142 23.11 4.99 -4.00
CA GLY A 142 23.54 5.64 -5.25
C GLY A 142 22.37 5.80 -6.23
N THR A 143 21.55 4.75 -6.38
CA THR A 143 20.34 4.78 -7.22
C THR A 143 19.28 5.73 -6.68
N LEU A 144 19.08 5.78 -5.35
CA LEU A 144 18.15 6.68 -4.69
C LEU A 144 18.54 8.14 -4.97
N ILE A 145 19.80 8.51 -4.73
CA ILE A 145 20.30 9.88 -4.94
C ILE A 145 20.21 10.26 -6.42
N LYS A 146 20.67 9.37 -7.32
CA LYS A 146 20.63 9.59 -8.77
C LYS A 146 19.21 9.87 -9.29
N ASN A 147 18.21 9.20 -8.72
CA ASN A 147 16.82 9.30 -9.16
C ASN A 147 15.94 10.18 -8.26
N LEU A 148 16.50 10.87 -7.26
CA LEU A 148 15.73 11.54 -6.22
C LEU A 148 14.72 12.54 -6.81
N GLY A 149 15.14 13.39 -7.74
CA GLY A 149 14.23 14.37 -8.36
C GLY A 149 13.07 13.72 -9.12
N LYS A 150 13.34 12.66 -9.90
CA LYS A 150 12.31 11.93 -10.64
C LYS A 150 11.38 11.15 -9.70
N ALA A 151 11.95 10.53 -8.66
CA ALA A 151 11.20 9.82 -7.63
C ALA A 151 10.30 10.77 -6.82
N CYS A 152 10.79 11.96 -6.46
CA CYS A 152 9.99 12.97 -5.78
C CYS A 152 8.82 13.43 -6.66
N LEU A 153 9.06 13.73 -7.93
CA LEU A 153 8.00 14.16 -8.85
C LEU A 153 6.95 13.07 -9.08
N TYR A 154 7.38 11.82 -9.26
CA TYR A 154 6.47 10.67 -9.35
C TYR A 154 5.61 10.54 -8.09
N ASN A 155 6.23 10.54 -6.91
CA ASN A 155 5.51 10.35 -5.65
C ASN A 155 4.61 11.54 -5.27
N ALA A 156 4.98 12.76 -5.66
CA ALA A 156 4.15 13.95 -5.46
C ALA A 156 2.79 13.83 -6.18
N ILE A 157 2.73 13.09 -7.29
CA ILE A 157 1.51 12.85 -8.05
C ILE A 157 0.85 11.54 -7.63
N TYR A 158 1.64 10.46 -7.56
CA TYR A 158 1.15 9.11 -7.28
C TYR A 158 0.54 8.99 -5.87
N VAL A 159 1.18 9.55 -4.84
CA VAL A 159 0.75 9.35 -3.44
C VAL A 159 -0.61 10.00 -3.14
N PRO A 160 -0.88 11.27 -3.52
CA PRO A 160 -2.21 11.85 -3.33
C PRO A 160 -3.29 11.11 -4.12
N LEU A 161 -3.02 10.77 -5.38
CA LEU A 161 -3.99 10.06 -6.23
C LEU A 161 -4.30 8.66 -5.69
N SER A 162 -3.27 7.91 -5.30
CA SER A 162 -3.40 6.59 -4.66
C SER A 162 -4.13 6.68 -3.32
N THR A 163 -3.87 7.71 -2.54
CA THR A 163 -4.56 7.92 -1.24
C THR A 163 -6.03 8.23 -1.44
N LEU A 164 -6.38 9.11 -2.40
CA LEU A 164 -7.76 9.42 -2.73
C LEU A 164 -8.50 8.16 -3.22
N TYR A 165 -7.88 7.37 -4.09
CA TYR A 165 -8.43 6.08 -4.52
C TYR A 165 -8.72 5.16 -3.33
N ASN A 166 -7.76 5.01 -2.41
CA ASN A 166 -7.92 4.17 -1.23
C ASN A 166 -9.06 4.65 -0.32
N ILE A 167 -9.21 5.96 -0.13
CA ILE A 167 -10.32 6.54 0.66
C ILE A 167 -11.67 6.19 0.01
N ILE A 168 -11.79 6.38 -1.31
CA ILE A 168 -13.01 6.04 -2.06
C ILE A 168 -13.30 4.54 -1.98
N ALA A 169 -12.28 3.70 -2.16
CA ALA A 169 -12.41 2.24 -2.08
C ALA A 169 -12.90 1.79 -0.69
N ILE A 170 -12.33 2.32 0.38
CA ILE A 170 -12.76 2.05 1.76
C ILE A 170 -14.20 2.51 1.98
N ALA A 171 -14.57 3.71 1.51
CA ALA A 171 -15.93 4.22 1.63
C ALA A 171 -16.96 3.35 0.90
N ILE A 172 -16.63 2.86 -0.30
CA ILE A 172 -17.48 1.93 -1.07
C ILE A 172 -17.66 0.62 -0.31
N ILE A 173 -16.57 -0.01 0.15
CA ILE A 173 -16.63 -1.27 0.90
C ILE A 173 -17.45 -1.10 2.17
N PHE A 174 -17.22 -0.01 2.92
CA PHE A 174 -17.94 0.29 4.14
C PHE A 174 -19.45 0.50 3.87
N GLY A 175 -19.80 1.32 2.87
CA GLY A 175 -21.20 1.58 2.53
C GLY A 175 -21.96 0.32 2.12
N ILE A 176 -21.37 -0.52 1.28
CA ILE A 176 -21.95 -1.81 0.87
C ILE A 176 -22.09 -2.73 2.10
N SER A 177 -21.05 -2.84 2.92
CA SER A 177 -21.07 -3.73 4.10
C SER A 177 -22.10 -3.28 5.14
N ALA A 178 -22.23 -1.97 5.38
CA ALA A 178 -23.23 -1.40 6.28
C ALA A 178 -24.66 -1.64 5.78
N GLY A 179 -24.91 -1.44 4.48
CA GLY A 179 -26.21 -1.74 3.86
C GLY A 179 -26.59 -3.22 3.98
N LEU A 180 -25.66 -4.13 3.69
CA LEU A 180 -25.90 -5.57 3.81
C LEU A 180 -26.10 -6.02 5.28
N MET A 181 -25.40 -5.39 6.22
CA MET A 181 -25.59 -5.64 7.65
C MET A 181 -27.00 -5.23 8.10
N ALA A 182 -27.51 -4.09 7.64
CA ALA A 182 -28.87 -3.64 7.93
C ALA A 182 -29.96 -4.59 7.40
N MET A 183 -29.65 -5.35 6.34
CA MET A 183 -30.54 -6.39 5.78
C MET A 183 -30.44 -7.74 6.52
N GLY A 184 -29.66 -7.83 7.60
CA GLY A 184 -29.52 -9.06 8.41
C GLY A 184 -28.55 -10.08 7.82
N THR A 185 -27.62 -9.66 6.95
CA THR A 185 -26.62 -10.58 6.37
C THR A 185 -25.68 -11.13 7.45
N PRO A 186 -25.39 -12.44 7.48
CA PRO A 186 -24.45 -13.02 8.44
C PRO A 186 -23.05 -12.39 8.39
N ILE A 187 -22.43 -12.18 9.56
CA ILE A 187 -21.13 -11.49 9.70
C ILE A 187 -20.02 -12.18 8.90
N LEU A 188 -19.98 -13.52 8.87
CA LEU A 188 -18.97 -14.25 8.09
C LEU A 188 -19.08 -13.99 6.58
N LEU A 189 -20.31 -13.90 6.07
CA LEU A 189 -20.56 -13.58 4.66
C LEU A 189 -20.15 -12.13 4.36
N LEU A 190 -20.39 -11.19 5.29
CA LEU A 190 -19.94 -9.80 5.14
C LEU A 190 -18.41 -9.69 5.05
N ILE A 191 -17.67 -10.39 5.92
CA ILE A 191 -16.20 -10.41 5.90
C ILE A 191 -15.68 -10.98 4.57
N PHE A 192 -16.29 -12.07 4.09
CA PHE A 192 -15.94 -12.66 2.80
C PHE A 192 -16.18 -11.70 1.63
N LEU A 193 -17.34 -11.05 1.58
CA LEU A 193 -17.66 -10.10 0.51
C LEU A 193 -16.77 -8.85 0.57
N ALA A 194 -16.54 -8.30 1.76
CA ALA A 194 -15.68 -7.14 1.95
C ALA A 194 -14.22 -7.41 1.56
N SER A 195 -13.68 -8.56 1.96
CA SER A 195 -12.31 -8.97 1.57
C SER A 195 -12.20 -9.22 0.06
N THR A 196 -13.19 -9.85 -0.55
CA THR A 196 -13.24 -10.04 -2.01
C THR A 196 -13.28 -8.72 -2.75
N ALA A 197 -14.13 -7.78 -2.33
CA ALA A 197 -14.22 -6.44 -2.90
C ALA A 197 -12.90 -5.67 -2.74
N MET A 198 -12.25 -5.77 -1.58
CA MET A 198 -10.94 -5.16 -1.31
C MET A 198 -9.86 -5.68 -2.27
N VAL A 199 -9.76 -7.00 -2.45
CA VAL A 199 -8.82 -7.60 -3.40
C VAL A 199 -9.05 -7.06 -4.82
N PHE A 200 -10.31 -6.98 -5.23
CA PHE A 200 -10.67 -6.52 -6.58
C PHE A 200 -10.33 -5.05 -6.79
N LEU A 201 -10.64 -4.17 -5.82
CA LEU A 201 -10.31 -2.74 -5.89
C LEU A 201 -8.79 -2.52 -5.90
N ILE A 202 -8.03 -3.23 -5.07
CA ILE A 202 -6.57 -3.16 -5.11
C ILE A 202 -6.04 -3.60 -6.48
N ALA A 203 -6.57 -4.70 -7.04
CA ALA A 203 -6.16 -5.19 -8.36
C ALA A 203 -6.48 -4.19 -9.48
N ILE A 204 -7.62 -3.50 -9.41
CA ILE A 204 -7.99 -2.42 -10.34
C ILE A 204 -6.97 -1.28 -10.26
N GLN A 205 -6.64 -0.81 -9.05
CA GLN A 205 -5.64 0.24 -8.85
C GLN A 205 -4.28 -0.15 -9.43
N MET A 206 -3.84 -1.38 -9.15
CA MET A 206 -2.55 -1.90 -9.62
C MET A 206 -2.55 -2.06 -11.14
N THR A 207 -3.67 -2.41 -11.76
CA THR A 207 -3.81 -2.48 -13.21
C THR A 207 -3.62 -1.11 -13.87
N PHE A 208 -4.30 -0.06 -13.37
CA PHE A 208 -4.17 1.29 -13.91
C PHE A 208 -2.81 1.93 -13.67
N THR A 209 -2.08 1.51 -12.64
CA THR A 209 -0.77 2.05 -12.28
C THR A 209 0.40 1.19 -12.75
N SER A 210 0.10 0.05 -13.38
CA SER A 210 1.06 -1.01 -13.72
C SER A 210 2.23 -0.50 -14.56
N ASP A 211 1.94 0.32 -15.56
CA ASP A 211 2.93 0.66 -16.59
C ASP A 211 3.51 2.05 -16.39
N TRP A 212 2.95 2.83 -15.46
CA TRP A 212 3.43 4.17 -15.15
C TRP A 212 4.90 4.15 -14.67
N LEU A 213 5.21 3.32 -13.68
CA LEU A 213 6.56 3.27 -13.14
C LEU A 213 7.58 2.68 -14.13
N PRO A 214 7.30 1.57 -14.84
CA PRO A 214 8.15 1.08 -15.93
C PRO A 214 8.36 2.09 -17.06
N SER A 215 7.33 2.78 -17.54
CA SER A 215 7.48 3.71 -18.68
C SER A 215 8.30 4.95 -18.31
N LEU A 216 8.30 5.36 -17.04
CA LEU A 216 9.15 6.44 -16.52
C LEU A 216 10.62 6.04 -16.44
N ILE A 217 10.90 4.80 -16.05
CA ILE A 217 12.26 4.34 -15.79
C ILE A 217 12.90 3.78 -17.06
N TYR A 218 12.19 2.91 -17.77
CA TYR A 218 12.67 2.25 -18.99
C TYR A 218 12.59 3.20 -20.20
N ALA A 219 11.38 3.65 -20.55
CA ALA A 219 11.17 4.51 -21.73
C ALA A 219 11.51 6.00 -21.49
N LYS A 220 11.79 6.38 -20.23
CA LYS A 220 12.13 7.76 -19.82
C LYS A 220 11.11 8.80 -20.26
N THR A 221 9.85 8.39 -20.34
CA THR A 221 8.73 9.27 -20.70
C THR A 221 8.48 10.32 -19.61
N THR A 222 7.79 11.40 -19.95
CA THR A 222 7.34 12.39 -18.95
C THR A 222 6.26 11.79 -18.04
N ASN A 223 6.09 12.30 -16.82
CA ASN A 223 5.04 11.82 -15.89
C ASN A 223 3.64 11.84 -16.49
N ARG A 224 3.32 12.86 -17.29
CA ARG A 224 2.04 12.94 -18.00
C ARG A 224 1.93 11.86 -19.06
N GLY A 225 2.95 11.68 -19.90
CA GLY A 225 2.97 10.64 -20.94
C GLY A 225 2.86 9.23 -20.35
N ALA A 226 3.60 8.97 -19.28
CA ALA A 226 3.59 7.70 -18.55
C ALA A 226 2.22 7.38 -17.92
N MET A 227 1.59 8.38 -17.29
CA MET A 227 0.25 8.24 -16.75
C MET A 227 -0.76 7.96 -17.87
N VAL A 228 -0.78 8.77 -18.93
CA VAL A 228 -1.70 8.59 -20.07
C VAL A 228 -1.52 7.19 -20.69
N TYR A 229 -0.29 6.73 -20.87
CA TYR A 229 0.00 5.37 -21.33
C TYR A 229 -0.61 4.31 -20.41
N SER A 230 -0.39 4.44 -19.10
CA SER A 230 -0.89 3.49 -18.09
C SER A 230 -2.43 3.50 -17.96
N PHE A 231 -3.10 4.62 -18.26
CA PHE A 231 -4.57 4.72 -18.24
C PHE A 231 -5.21 4.33 -19.58
N ASN A 232 -4.48 4.39 -20.70
CA ASN A 232 -4.99 4.07 -22.03
C ASN A 232 -5.15 2.57 -22.32
N TYR A 233 -4.95 1.69 -21.32
CA TYR A 233 -5.27 0.26 -21.39
C TYR A 233 -6.69 -0.04 -21.90
N ILE A 234 -7.64 0.88 -21.68
CA ILE A 234 -9.05 0.73 -22.03
C ILE A 234 -9.35 1.18 -23.47
N SER A 235 -8.61 2.18 -23.99
CA SER A 235 -8.90 2.79 -25.29
C SER A 235 -8.23 2.04 -26.45
N ALA A 236 -7.13 1.33 -26.19
CA ALA A 236 -6.34 0.66 -27.22
C ALA A 236 -6.90 -0.73 -27.63
N GLY A 237 -8.20 -0.87 -27.89
CA GLY A 237 -8.83 -1.96 -28.68
C GLY A 237 -8.49 -3.44 -28.38
N ASN A 238 -7.70 -3.74 -27.35
CA ASN A 238 -7.06 -5.03 -27.15
C ASN A 238 -7.34 -5.53 -25.74
N LYS A 239 -7.61 -6.83 -25.64
CA LYS A 239 -7.99 -7.61 -24.45
C LYS A 239 -6.95 -7.62 -23.30
N LYS A 240 -6.01 -6.66 -23.23
CA LYS A 240 -4.90 -6.60 -22.27
C LYS A 240 -5.31 -6.12 -20.87
N PHE A 241 -6.36 -5.28 -20.72
CA PHE A 241 -6.83 -4.85 -19.39
C PHE A 241 -7.33 -6.03 -18.56
N SER A 242 -8.20 -6.88 -19.13
CA SER A 242 -8.75 -8.04 -18.44
C SER A 242 -7.68 -9.08 -18.10
N GLU A 243 -6.71 -9.32 -18.99
CA GLU A 243 -5.57 -10.19 -18.73
C GLU A 243 -4.69 -9.65 -17.58
N THR A 244 -4.34 -8.36 -17.64
CA THR A 244 -3.51 -7.70 -16.61
C THR A 244 -4.22 -7.68 -15.25
N LEU A 245 -5.53 -7.35 -15.24
CA LEU A 245 -6.36 -7.39 -14.05
C LEU A 245 -6.42 -8.79 -13.44
N SER A 246 -6.64 -9.83 -14.27
CA SER A 246 -6.65 -11.22 -13.82
C SER A 246 -5.33 -11.62 -13.15
N HIS A 247 -4.20 -11.23 -13.74
CA HIS A 247 -2.90 -11.44 -13.11
C HIS A 247 -2.77 -10.69 -11.77
N TYR A 248 -3.17 -9.43 -11.70
CA TYR A 248 -3.12 -8.69 -10.44
C TYR A 248 -4.03 -9.28 -9.36
N VAL A 249 -5.23 -9.76 -9.72
CA VAL A 249 -6.11 -10.46 -8.77
C VAL A 249 -5.38 -11.66 -8.16
N VAL A 250 -4.73 -12.49 -8.99
CA VAL A 250 -3.95 -13.65 -8.52
C VAL A 250 -2.78 -13.21 -7.63
N PHE A 251 -2.00 -12.21 -8.05
CA PHE A 251 -0.88 -11.70 -7.24
C PHE A 251 -1.33 -11.12 -5.90
N VAL A 252 -2.42 -10.34 -5.88
CA VAL A 252 -2.97 -9.76 -4.66
C VAL A 252 -3.47 -10.86 -3.72
N LEU A 253 -4.13 -11.90 -4.23
CA LEU A 253 -4.55 -13.05 -3.42
C LEU A 253 -3.37 -13.83 -2.82
N ILE A 254 -2.33 -14.09 -3.61
CA ILE A 254 -1.11 -14.76 -3.13
C ILE A 254 -0.43 -13.93 -2.05
N VAL A 255 -0.25 -12.63 -2.30
CA VAL A 255 0.34 -11.70 -1.32
C VAL A 255 -0.50 -11.62 -0.06
N PHE A 256 -1.82 -11.55 -0.19
CA PHE A 256 -2.73 -11.53 0.95
C PHE A 256 -2.59 -12.81 1.78
N ALA A 257 -2.67 -13.98 1.15
CA ALA A 257 -2.50 -15.27 1.81
C ALA A 257 -1.13 -15.39 2.50
N MET A 258 -0.05 -14.98 1.83
CA MET A 258 1.31 -14.99 2.40
C MET A 258 1.42 -14.12 3.65
N ASN A 259 0.87 -12.90 3.63
CA ASN A 259 0.93 -12.00 4.78
C ASN A 259 0.03 -12.49 5.93
N VAL A 260 -1.14 -13.07 5.63
CA VAL A 260 -2.00 -13.71 6.64
C VAL A 260 -1.28 -14.87 7.32
N VAL A 261 -0.67 -15.77 6.54
CA VAL A 261 0.15 -16.87 7.06
C VAL A 261 1.30 -16.33 7.92
N ALA A 262 2.01 -15.29 7.47
CA ALA A 262 3.08 -14.69 8.25
C ALA A 262 2.57 -14.17 9.62
N VAL A 263 1.41 -13.51 9.67
CA VAL A 263 0.82 -13.04 10.93
C VAL A 263 0.54 -14.20 11.87
N PHE A 264 -0.20 -15.22 11.40
CA PHE A 264 -0.66 -16.31 12.26
C PHE A 264 0.46 -17.24 12.73
N PHE A 265 1.41 -17.58 11.85
CA PHE A 265 2.45 -18.56 12.17
C PHE A 265 3.68 -17.97 12.86
N THR A 266 3.91 -16.65 12.75
CA THR A 266 5.12 -16.02 13.30
C THR A 266 4.83 -14.88 14.27
N LEU A 267 3.57 -14.75 14.72
CA LEU A 267 3.09 -13.65 15.56
C LEU A 267 3.46 -12.27 14.98
N GLY A 268 3.41 -12.15 13.65
CA GLY A 268 3.71 -10.93 12.92
C GLY A 268 5.18 -10.68 12.57
N ALA A 269 6.14 -11.45 13.10
CA ALA A 269 7.57 -11.24 12.78
C ALA A 269 7.87 -11.41 11.28
N GLY A 270 7.17 -12.33 10.60
CA GLY A 270 7.28 -12.56 9.16
C GLY A 270 6.90 -11.35 8.32
N LEU A 271 6.07 -10.43 8.84
CA LEU A 271 5.67 -9.20 8.12
C LEU A 271 6.84 -8.30 7.80
N PHE A 272 7.92 -8.33 8.59
CA PHE A 272 9.14 -7.58 8.29
C PHE A 272 9.74 -7.98 6.94
N ILE A 273 9.58 -9.23 6.51
CA ILE A 273 10.09 -9.69 5.21
C ILE A 273 8.97 -9.72 4.17
N THR A 274 7.79 -10.24 4.51
CA THR A 274 6.73 -10.43 3.51
C THR A 274 6.18 -9.10 2.98
N LEU A 275 6.11 -8.04 3.79
CA LEU A 275 5.67 -6.72 3.32
C LEU A 275 6.61 -6.13 2.26
N PRO A 276 7.91 -5.88 2.51
CA PRO A 276 8.80 -5.36 1.48
C PRO A 276 8.94 -6.32 0.29
N ALA A 277 8.92 -7.63 0.52
CA ALA A 277 8.91 -8.62 -0.55
C ALA A 277 7.70 -8.44 -1.48
N SER A 278 6.51 -8.21 -0.92
CA SER A 278 5.28 -7.98 -1.70
C SER A 278 5.43 -6.77 -2.63
N TYR A 279 6.00 -5.66 -2.16
CA TYR A 279 6.25 -4.48 -2.99
C TYR A 279 7.25 -4.76 -4.11
N VAL A 280 8.37 -5.44 -3.81
CA VAL A 280 9.35 -5.81 -4.83
C VAL A 280 8.75 -6.78 -5.85
N LEU A 281 7.91 -7.73 -5.42
CA LEU A 281 7.20 -8.65 -6.30
C LEU A 281 6.28 -7.92 -7.27
N PHE A 282 5.48 -6.96 -6.77
CA PHE A 282 4.63 -6.13 -7.64
C PHE A 282 5.46 -5.31 -8.63
N ILE A 283 6.57 -4.73 -8.20
CA ILE A 283 7.50 -4.02 -9.10
C ILE A 283 8.03 -4.97 -10.19
N CYS A 284 8.49 -6.17 -9.82
CA CYS A 284 8.96 -7.16 -10.81
C CYS A 284 7.87 -7.52 -11.80
N PHE A 285 6.62 -7.68 -11.34
CA PHE A 285 5.49 -7.92 -12.22
C PHE A 285 5.22 -6.74 -13.16
N GLN A 286 5.25 -5.50 -12.67
CA GLN A 286 5.08 -4.29 -13.49
C GLN A 286 6.09 -4.24 -14.64
N PHE A 287 7.37 -4.47 -14.36
CA PHE A 287 8.41 -4.45 -15.40
C PHE A 287 8.28 -5.61 -16.38
N VAL A 288 8.01 -6.83 -15.91
CA VAL A 288 7.81 -7.98 -16.80
C VAL A 288 6.58 -7.77 -17.70
N ASN A 289 5.47 -7.29 -17.13
CA ASN A 289 4.27 -7.01 -17.90
C ASN A 289 4.52 -5.91 -18.95
N TYR A 290 5.24 -4.84 -18.58
CA TYR A 290 5.61 -3.78 -19.50
C TYR A 290 6.51 -4.27 -20.64
N CYS A 291 7.55 -5.05 -20.34
CA CYS A 291 8.45 -5.58 -21.34
C CYS A 291 7.73 -6.56 -22.30
N ASP A 292 6.91 -7.48 -21.76
CA ASP A 292 6.12 -8.39 -22.59
C ASP A 292 5.11 -7.63 -23.46
N ASN A 293 4.46 -6.59 -22.93
CA ASN A 293 3.43 -5.85 -23.66
C ASN A 293 3.99 -4.96 -24.79
N ASN A 294 5.24 -4.51 -24.65
CA ASN A 294 5.96 -3.70 -25.65
C ASN A 294 6.95 -4.52 -26.49
N GLU A 295 6.96 -5.84 -26.31
CA GLU A 295 7.82 -6.77 -27.04
C GLU A 295 9.32 -6.40 -26.93
N ILE A 296 9.74 -6.15 -25.69
CA ILE A 296 11.11 -5.78 -25.32
C ILE A 296 11.85 -6.99 -24.75
N LYS A 297 13.13 -7.16 -25.11
CA LYS A 297 14.01 -8.18 -24.50
C LYS A 297 14.41 -7.80 -23.08
N TYR A 298 14.39 -8.76 -22.18
CA TYR A 298 14.86 -8.58 -20.81
C TYR A 298 15.48 -9.86 -20.26
N PHE A 299 16.35 -9.66 -19.28
CA PHE A 299 16.94 -10.72 -18.50
C PHE A 299 16.01 -11.12 -17.35
N VAL A 300 15.81 -12.43 -17.20
CA VAL A 300 15.06 -13.02 -16.07
C VAL A 300 16.00 -13.44 -14.95
N ASP A 301 17.14 -13.99 -15.32
CA ASP A 301 18.26 -14.39 -14.46
C ASP A 301 19.56 -14.26 -15.26
N LYS A 302 20.72 -14.45 -14.61
CA LYS A 302 22.06 -14.29 -15.21
C LYS A 302 22.24 -14.99 -16.58
N ASN A 303 21.54 -16.10 -16.81
CA ASN A 303 21.73 -16.97 -17.96
C ASN A 303 20.53 -16.97 -18.92
N THR A 304 19.39 -16.41 -18.52
CA THR A 304 18.13 -16.50 -19.25
C THR A 304 17.67 -15.14 -19.75
N ILE A 305 17.62 -15.00 -21.08
CA ILE A 305 17.05 -13.84 -21.79
C ILE A 305 15.72 -14.24 -22.40
N ILE A 306 14.66 -13.48 -22.09
CA ILE A 306 13.38 -13.64 -22.78
C ILE A 306 13.42 -12.79 -24.04
N LYS A 307 13.18 -13.44 -25.17
CA LYS A 307 13.03 -12.80 -26.48
C LYS A 307 11.55 -12.86 -26.88
N PRO A 308 10.88 -11.72 -27.09
CA PRO A 308 9.50 -11.69 -27.54
C PRO A 308 9.40 -12.06 -29.03
N ASP A 309 8.22 -12.51 -29.45
CA ASP A 309 7.98 -13.07 -30.79
C ASP A 309 8.15 -12.03 -31.92
N ARG A 310 7.95 -10.74 -31.64
CA ARG A 310 8.19 -9.63 -32.55
C ARG A 310 9.07 -8.59 -31.87
N GLU A 311 10.37 -8.61 -32.14
CA GLU A 311 11.29 -7.69 -31.47
C GLU A 311 11.14 -6.25 -31.95
N THR A 312 10.80 -5.33 -31.04
CA THR A 312 11.06 -3.90 -31.27
C THR A 312 12.54 -3.63 -30.97
N ILE A 313 13.35 -3.47 -32.02
CA ILE A 313 14.77 -3.13 -31.87
C ILE A 313 14.86 -1.65 -31.43
N MET A 314 14.94 -1.41 -30.13
CA MET A 314 15.39 -0.10 -29.63
C MET A 314 16.89 0.02 -29.86
N THR A 315 17.30 1.02 -30.63
CA THR A 315 18.71 1.35 -30.78
C THR A 315 19.29 1.83 -29.44
N ARG A 316 20.59 1.58 -29.22
CA ARG A 316 21.30 1.96 -27.99
C ARG A 316 21.14 3.45 -27.66
N GLU A 317 21.07 4.31 -28.68
CA GLU A 317 20.79 5.73 -28.53
C GLU A 317 19.38 6.04 -28.03
N GLN A 318 18.36 5.32 -28.49
CA GLN A 318 16.97 5.50 -28.05
C GLN A 318 16.79 5.10 -26.58
N PHE A 319 17.43 4.00 -26.15
CA PHE A 319 17.45 3.60 -24.74
C PHE A 319 18.08 4.68 -23.83
N PHE A 320 19.13 5.37 -24.29
CA PHE A 320 19.77 6.43 -23.52
C PHE A 320 19.03 7.78 -23.58
N LYS A 321 18.45 8.15 -24.73
CA LYS A 321 17.78 9.45 -24.96
C LYS A 321 16.35 9.50 -24.39
N GLY A 322 15.62 8.38 -24.32
CA GLY A 322 14.19 8.38 -23.97
C GLY A 322 13.30 8.96 -25.07
N ASP A 323 11.99 8.74 -24.98
CA ASP A 323 10.98 9.29 -25.92
C ASP A 323 10.76 10.81 -25.73
N ASN A 324 11.83 11.61 -25.84
CA ASN A 324 11.76 13.08 -25.85
C ASN A 324 11.51 13.65 -27.26
N GLN A 325 10.89 12.88 -28.15
CA GLN A 325 10.39 13.38 -29.43
C GLN A 325 8.91 13.05 -29.59
N ARG A 326 8.07 13.85 -28.92
CA ARG A 326 6.76 14.35 -29.38
C ARG A 326 6.18 15.30 -28.35
#